data_AF-A0A9C9NKA0-F1
#
_entry.id   AF-A0A9C9NKA0-F1
#
_cell.length_a   1.000
_cell.length_b   1.000
_cell.length_c   1.000
_cell.angle_alpha   90.00
_cell.angle_beta   90.00
_cell.angle_gamma   90.00
#
_symmetry.space_group_name_H-M   'P 1'
#
loop_
_entity.id
_entity.type
_entity.pdbx_description
1 polymer ?
#
loop_
_entity_poly.entity_id
_entity_poly.type
_entity_poly.pdbx_seq_one_letter_code
_entity_poly.pdbx_strand_id
1 'polypeptide(L)'
;MMDKIADRKRSWSIRGALWLGIVASIAIDGSVLAQSAEPVSPKLTDTLRDLLRKEMVSIEDASKQILSALVAGDNARVAELAQRIHDSFILQQSMTPEDRKNLMAAVPKGFVEQDRAFHAISAALTDAARSGDRAQQQEEFGKMIEACSACHAEYATDRFPKFAE
;
A
#
# COMPACT_ATOMS: atom_id res chain seq x y z
N MET A 1 60.36 -20.59 18.93
CA MET A 1 61.69 -20.95 18.37
C MET A 1 61.78 -20.30 17.00
N MET A 2 62.73 -19.35 16.86
CA MET A 2 63.31 -18.84 15.60
C MET A 2 62.36 -18.03 14.68
N ASP A 3 62.48 -16.71 14.70
CA ASP A 3 63.36 -15.90 13.84
C ASP A 3 62.88 -15.81 12.38
N LYS A 4 62.51 -14.59 11.96
CA LYS A 4 63.30 -13.85 10.96
C LYS A 4 62.79 -12.44 10.76
N ILE A 5 63.56 -11.51 11.32
CA ILE A 5 63.73 -10.14 10.84
C ILE A 5 64.39 -10.23 9.46
N ALA A 6 63.85 -9.52 8.47
CA ALA A 6 64.60 -9.06 7.32
C ALA A 6 64.26 -7.60 7.04
N ASP A 7 65.15 -6.76 7.54
CA ASP A 7 65.31 -5.35 7.24
C ASP A 7 65.59 -5.14 5.73
N ARG A 8 64.88 -4.20 5.11
CA ARG A 8 65.36 -3.58 3.88
C ARG A 8 65.07 -2.08 3.90
N LYS A 9 65.99 -1.35 4.53
CA LYS A 9 66.21 0.08 4.29
C LYS A 9 66.27 0.37 2.78
N ARG A 10 65.46 1.32 2.31
CA ARG A 10 65.87 2.22 1.22
C ARG A 10 65.38 3.63 1.48
N SER A 11 66.37 4.50 1.48
CA SER A 11 66.37 5.91 1.84
C SER A 11 65.71 6.81 0.80
N TRP A 12 65.12 7.90 1.32
CA TRP A 12 65.17 9.27 0.78
C TRP A 12 64.64 9.53 -0.64
N SER A 13 63.54 10.27 -0.77
CA SER A 13 63.59 11.73 -1.00
C SER A 13 62.21 12.29 -1.33
N ILE A 14 61.92 13.43 -0.73
CA ILE A 14 60.75 14.28 -0.90
C ILE A 14 60.71 14.83 -2.34
N ARG A 15 59.54 14.80 -2.99
CA ARG A 15 59.10 15.84 -3.94
C ARG A 15 57.64 15.65 -4.30
N GLY A 16 56.84 16.68 -4.02
CA GLY A 16 55.39 16.64 -4.10
C GLY A 16 54.83 16.58 -5.51
N ALA A 17 53.56 16.17 -5.57
CA ALA A 17 52.59 16.60 -6.55
C ALA A 17 51.24 16.56 -5.85
N LEU A 18 50.76 17.75 -5.46
CA LEU A 18 49.42 17.99 -4.97
C LEU A 18 48.46 17.74 -6.14
N TRP A 19 47.90 16.53 -6.24
CA TRP A 19 46.79 16.26 -7.13
C TRP A 19 45.49 16.65 -6.41
N LEU A 20 45.06 17.90 -6.62
CA LEU A 20 43.69 18.33 -6.37
C LEU A 20 42.78 17.63 -7.39
N GLY A 21 42.33 16.43 -7.05
CA GLY A 21 41.23 15.77 -7.75
C GLY A 21 39.93 16.49 -7.42
N ILE A 22 39.36 17.20 -8.39
CA ILE A 22 38.01 17.76 -8.30
C ILE A 22 37.04 16.58 -8.31
N VAL A 23 36.49 16.24 -7.14
CA VAL A 23 35.34 15.32 -7.03
C VAL A 23 34.11 16.15 -7.39
N ALA A 24 33.68 16.06 -8.64
CA ALA A 24 32.38 16.59 -9.06
C ALA A 24 31.29 15.66 -8.52
N SER A 25 30.75 15.99 -7.34
CA SER A 25 29.55 15.34 -6.80
C SER A 25 28.36 15.69 -7.69
N ILE A 26 27.97 14.78 -8.57
CA ILE A 26 26.67 14.85 -9.26
C ILE A 26 25.61 14.54 -8.19
N ALA A 27 24.99 15.58 -7.64
CA ALA A 27 23.76 15.43 -6.90
C ALA A 27 22.69 14.98 -7.90
N ILE A 28 22.33 13.70 -7.87
CA ILE A 28 21.12 13.22 -8.54
C ILE A 28 19.97 13.70 -7.66
N ASP A 29 19.42 14.87 -7.96
CA ASP A 29 18.14 15.32 -7.44
C ASP A 29 17.04 14.39 -7.99
N GLY A 30 16.86 13.27 -7.32
CA GLY A 30 15.89 12.22 -7.64
C GLY A 30 14.45 12.57 -7.27
N SER A 31 14.06 13.84 -7.36
CA SER A 31 12.65 14.23 -7.21
C SER A 31 11.89 13.85 -8.48
N VAL A 32 11.60 12.55 -8.62
CA VAL A 32 10.44 12.11 -9.37
C VAL A 32 9.25 12.70 -8.63
N LEU A 33 8.72 13.82 -9.12
CA LEU A 33 7.45 14.34 -8.65
C LEU A 33 6.43 13.25 -9.00
N ALA A 34 6.02 12.48 -7.99
CA ALA A 34 4.84 11.65 -8.09
C ALA A 34 3.69 12.60 -8.41
N GLN A 35 3.28 12.66 -9.68
CA GLN A 35 2.03 13.30 -10.04
C GLN A 35 0.94 12.53 -9.31
N SER A 36 0.32 13.16 -8.31
CA SER A 36 -0.86 12.63 -7.64
C SER A 36 -1.86 12.23 -8.72
N ALA A 37 -2.28 10.98 -8.68
CA ALA A 37 -3.26 10.50 -9.62
C ALA A 37 -4.53 11.35 -9.51
N GLU A 38 -5.19 11.61 -10.64
CA GLU A 38 -6.48 12.27 -10.58
C GLU A 38 -7.52 11.37 -9.90
N PRO A 39 -8.48 11.96 -9.18
CA PRO A 39 -9.58 11.21 -8.58
C PRO A 39 -10.31 10.32 -9.59
N VAL A 40 -10.69 9.13 -9.14
CA VAL A 40 -11.33 8.11 -10.01
C VAL A 40 -12.80 8.43 -10.24
N SER A 41 -13.51 8.90 -9.21
CA SER A 41 -14.96 9.11 -9.23
C SER A 41 -15.43 9.94 -10.44
N PRO A 42 -14.83 11.09 -10.81
CA PRO A 42 -15.27 11.88 -11.96
C PRO A 42 -15.20 11.16 -13.32
N LYS A 43 -14.37 10.12 -13.44
CA LYS A 43 -14.16 9.35 -14.68
C LYS A 43 -15.16 8.20 -14.87
N LEU A 44 -15.91 7.88 -13.82
CA LEU A 44 -16.87 6.77 -13.82
C LEU A 44 -18.25 7.23 -14.31
N THR A 45 -18.99 6.29 -14.93
CA THR A 45 -20.42 6.48 -15.21
C THR A 45 -21.22 6.59 -13.91
N ASP A 46 -22.43 7.16 -13.96
CA ASP A 46 -23.30 7.26 -12.79
C ASP A 46 -23.53 5.91 -12.09
N THR A 47 -23.78 4.87 -12.87
CA THR A 47 -23.96 3.49 -12.38
C THR A 47 -22.71 2.99 -11.65
N LEU A 48 -21.53 3.14 -12.26
CA LEU A 48 -20.27 2.69 -11.65
C LEU A 48 -19.92 3.47 -10.39
N ARG A 49 -20.17 4.79 -10.37
CA ARG A 49 -20.02 5.61 -9.17
C ARG A 49 -20.92 5.14 -8.03
N ASP A 50 -22.18 4.84 -8.33
CA ASP A 50 -23.12 4.35 -7.33
C ASP A 50 -22.72 2.99 -6.76
N LEU A 51 -22.31 2.06 -7.62
CA LEU A 51 -21.82 0.75 -7.20
C LEU A 51 -20.55 0.87 -6.34
N LEU A 52 -19.57 1.67 -6.77
CA LEU A 52 -18.34 1.90 -6.01
C LEU A 52 -18.63 2.52 -4.64
N ARG A 53 -19.54 3.50 -4.57
CA ARG A 53 -19.94 4.10 -3.28
C ARG A 53 -20.60 3.07 -2.35
N LYS A 54 -21.48 2.21 -2.88
CA LYS A 54 -22.13 1.15 -2.09
C LYS A 54 -21.09 0.17 -1.54
N GLU A 55 -20.09 -0.17 -2.35
CA GLU A 55 -18.94 -0.98 -1.92
C GLU A 55 -18.23 -0.34 -0.72
N MET A 56 -17.79 0.91 -0.87
CA MET A 56 -17.02 1.60 0.17
C MET A 56 -17.80 1.77 1.48
N VAL A 57 -19.12 1.98 1.41
CA VAL A 57 -19.99 2.04 2.61
C VAL A 57 -20.09 0.68 3.30
N SER A 58 -20.21 -0.41 2.53
CA SER A 58 -20.23 -1.78 3.06
C SER A 58 -18.91 -2.11 3.76
N ILE A 59 -17.79 -1.76 3.14
CA ILE A 59 -16.45 -1.95 3.70
C ILE A 59 -16.26 -1.14 4.99
N GLU A 60 -16.70 0.13 5.02
CA GLU A 60 -16.61 0.98 6.21
C GLU A 60 -17.39 0.38 7.39
N ASP A 61 -18.62 -0.08 7.14
CA ASP A 61 -19.46 -0.71 8.17
C ASP A 61 -18.82 -2.01 8.70
N ALA A 62 -18.36 -2.88 7.81
CA ALA A 62 -17.66 -4.10 8.20
C ALA A 62 -16.39 -3.80 9.01
N SER A 63 -15.62 -2.78 8.62
CA SER A 63 -14.39 -2.37 9.32
C SER A 63 -14.66 -1.91 10.76
N LYS A 64 -15.73 -1.12 10.99
CA LYS A 64 -16.15 -0.70 12.33
C LYS A 64 -16.54 -1.89 13.21
N GLN A 65 -17.22 -2.87 12.62
CA GLN A 65 -17.60 -4.09 13.31
C GLN A 65 -16.40 -5.00 13.60
N ILE A 66 -15.41 -5.07 12.69
CA ILE A 66 -14.17 -5.81 12.93
C ILE A 66 -13.42 -5.22 14.12
N LEU A 67 -13.27 -3.90 14.19
CA LEU A 67 -12.65 -3.25 15.34
C LEU A 67 -13.36 -3.63 16.65
N SER A 68 -14.68 -3.59 16.66
CA SER A 68 -15.48 -3.98 17.83
C SER A 68 -15.26 -5.46 18.20
N ALA A 69 -15.22 -6.36 17.22
CA ALA A 69 -14.98 -7.79 17.41
C ALA A 69 -13.55 -8.09 17.90
N LEU A 70 -12.53 -7.38 17.40
CA LEU A 70 -11.15 -7.49 17.87
C LEU A 70 -11.03 -7.13 19.36
N VAL A 71 -11.67 -6.03 19.77
CA VAL A 71 -11.71 -5.59 21.17
C VAL A 71 -12.44 -6.61 22.06
N ALA A 72 -13.57 -7.14 21.60
CA ALA A 72 -14.32 -8.19 22.31
C ALA A 72 -13.60 -9.55 22.29
N GLY A 73 -12.64 -9.73 21.39
CA GLY A 73 -11.96 -10.98 21.15
C GLY A 73 -12.76 -12.06 20.45
N ASP A 74 -13.77 -11.66 19.70
CA ASP A 74 -14.61 -12.54 18.90
C ASP A 74 -13.96 -12.86 17.55
N ASN A 75 -13.04 -13.82 17.56
CA ASN A 75 -12.31 -14.28 16.38
C ASN A 75 -13.27 -14.77 15.26
N ALA A 76 -14.38 -15.42 15.63
CA ALA A 76 -15.34 -15.94 14.64
C ALA A 76 -16.03 -14.79 13.90
N ARG A 77 -16.42 -13.74 14.62
CA ARG A 77 -17.01 -12.54 14.01
C ARG A 77 -16.00 -11.78 13.16
N VAL A 78 -14.73 -11.69 13.57
CA VAL A 78 -13.66 -11.12 12.73
C VAL A 78 -13.52 -11.88 11.42
N ALA A 79 -13.44 -13.22 11.46
CA ALA A 79 -13.35 -14.06 10.26
C ALA A 79 -14.55 -13.86 9.34
N GLU A 80 -15.77 -13.84 9.88
CA GLU A 80 -17.00 -13.65 9.11
C GLU A 80 -17.03 -12.28 8.40
N LEU A 81 -16.63 -11.22 9.10
CA LEU A 81 -16.61 -9.86 8.55
C LEU A 81 -15.50 -9.67 7.52
N ALA A 82 -14.28 -10.14 7.80
CA ALA A 82 -13.14 -10.03 6.89
C ALA A 82 -13.37 -10.84 5.61
N GLN A 83 -13.96 -12.04 5.73
CA GLN A 83 -14.36 -12.84 4.57
C GLN A 83 -15.43 -12.11 3.75
N ARG A 84 -16.38 -11.45 4.41
CA ARG A 84 -17.35 -10.61 3.70
C ARG A 84 -16.68 -9.48 2.94
N ILE A 85 -15.68 -8.79 3.49
CA ILE A 85 -14.95 -7.74 2.76
C ILE A 85 -14.25 -8.35 1.54
N HIS A 86 -13.64 -9.52 1.68
CA HIS A 86 -12.99 -10.22 0.57
C HIS A 86 -13.98 -10.69 -0.51
N ASP A 87 -15.15 -11.20 -0.12
CA ASP A 87 -16.13 -11.80 -1.04
C ASP A 87 -17.17 -10.81 -1.58
N SER A 88 -17.41 -9.74 -0.82
CA SER A 88 -18.34 -8.68 -1.20
C SER A 88 -17.62 -7.77 -2.17
N PHE A 89 -17.83 -8.08 -3.44
CA PHE A 89 -17.70 -7.10 -4.50
C PHE A 89 -19.10 -6.84 -5.02
N ILE A 90 -19.87 -6.00 -4.34
CA ILE A 90 -21.12 -5.43 -4.88
C ILE A 90 -20.86 -4.91 -6.29
N LEU A 91 -19.72 -4.25 -6.51
CA LEU A 91 -19.28 -3.79 -7.82
C LEU A 91 -19.12 -4.97 -8.80
N GLN A 92 -18.31 -5.99 -8.48
CA GLN A 92 -18.08 -7.14 -9.40
C GLN A 92 -19.34 -7.99 -9.65
N GLN A 93 -20.16 -8.18 -8.62
CA GLN A 93 -21.38 -8.98 -8.67
C GLN A 93 -22.49 -8.30 -9.46
N SER A 94 -22.52 -6.96 -9.48
CA SER A 94 -23.58 -6.17 -10.12
C SER A 94 -23.19 -5.59 -11.48
N MET A 95 -21.93 -5.72 -11.91
CA MET A 95 -21.45 -5.19 -13.18
C MET A 95 -21.86 -6.07 -14.37
N THR A 96 -22.39 -5.43 -15.42
CA THR A 96 -22.45 -6.04 -16.76
C THR A 96 -21.04 -6.16 -17.37
N PRO A 97 -20.85 -6.95 -18.45
CA PRO A 97 -19.58 -6.95 -19.19
C PRO A 97 -19.18 -5.57 -19.72
N GLU A 98 -20.16 -4.73 -20.07
CA GLU A 98 -19.93 -3.36 -20.51
C GLU A 98 -19.47 -2.47 -19.34
N ASP A 99 -20.10 -2.59 -18.17
CA ASP A 99 -19.67 -1.87 -16.97
C ASP A 99 -18.24 -2.22 -16.59
N ARG A 100 -17.86 -3.50 -16.67
CA ARG A 100 -16.48 -3.95 -16.44
C ARG A 100 -15.50 -3.29 -17.41
N LYS A 101 -15.84 -3.26 -18.70
CA LYS A 101 -15.00 -2.61 -19.72
C LYS A 101 -14.85 -1.11 -19.44
N ASN A 102 -15.96 -0.44 -19.11
CA ASN A 102 -15.97 0.98 -18.79
C ASN A 102 -15.16 1.30 -17.53
N LEU A 103 -15.29 0.47 -16.49
CA LEU A 103 -14.50 0.58 -15.26
C LEU A 103 -13.00 0.46 -15.57
N MET A 104 -12.58 -0.60 -16.26
CA MET A 104 -11.17 -0.83 -16.58
C MET A 104 -10.57 0.22 -17.52
N ALA A 105 -11.39 0.89 -18.34
CA ALA A 105 -10.96 2.01 -19.17
C ALA A 105 -10.82 3.32 -18.37
N ALA A 106 -11.58 3.48 -17.28
CA ALA A 106 -11.63 4.70 -16.49
C ALA A 106 -10.61 4.73 -15.34
N VAL A 107 -10.34 3.57 -14.72
CA VAL A 107 -9.46 3.50 -13.54
C VAL A 107 -7.98 3.33 -13.92
N PRO A 108 -7.05 4.00 -13.21
CA PRO A 108 -5.62 3.79 -13.42
C PRO A 108 -5.18 2.41 -12.91
N LYS A 109 -4.08 1.88 -13.47
CA LYS A 109 -3.53 0.57 -13.07
C LYS A 109 -3.25 0.49 -11.56
N GLY A 110 -2.73 1.57 -10.97
CA GLY A 110 -2.41 1.64 -9.55
C GLY A 110 -3.65 1.51 -8.64
N PHE A 111 -4.81 2.05 -9.05
CA PHE A 111 -6.07 1.85 -8.33
C PHE A 111 -6.43 0.35 -8.25
N VAL A 112 -6.33 -0.35 -9.39
CA VAL A 112 -6.62 -1.80 -9.43
C VAL A 112 -5.59 -2.62 -8.64
N GLU A 113 -4.34 -2.16 -8.56
CA GLU A 113 -3.32 -2.81 -7.74
C GLU A 113 -3.59 -2.65 -6.24
N GLN A 114 -3.96 -1.44 -5.79
CA GLN A 114 -4.33 -1.20 -4.40
C GLN A 114 -5.60 -1.94 -4.01
N ASP A 115 -6.61 -1.98 -4.89
CA ASP A 115 -7.83 -2.79 -4.71
C ASP A 115 -7.49 -4.28 -4.53
N ARG A 116 -6.65 -4.86 -5.39
CA ARG A 116 -6.21 -6.26 -5.22
C ARG A 116 -5.43 -6.50 -3.93
N ALA A 117 -4.54 -5.58 -3.57
CA ALA A 117 -3.77 -5.67 -2.33
C ALA A 117 -4.68 -5.64 -1.10
N PHE A 118 -5.69 -4.75 -1.11
CA PHE A 118 -6.70 -4.67 -0.07
C PHE A 118 -7.43 -6.01 0.12
N HIS A 119 -7.87 -6.65 -0.96
CA HIS A 119 -8.50 -7.98 -0.88
C HIS A 119 -7.58 -9.05 -0.31
N ALA A 120 -6.29 -9.05 -0.68
CA ALA A 120 -5.33 -9.99 -0.12
C ALA A 120 -5.16 -9.81 1.40
N ILE A 121 -5.18 -8.57 1.89
CA ILE A 121 -5.15 -8.26 3.32
C ILE A 121 -6.42 -8.79 4.02
N SER A 122 -7.61 -8.59 3.43
CA SER A 122 -8.86 -9.10 3.99
C SER A 122 -8.91 -10.64 4.05
N ALA A 123 -8.33 -11.32 3.05
CA ALA A 123 -8.15 -12.76 3.08
C ALA A 123 -7.20 -13.20 4.21
N ALA A 124 -6.05 -12.54 4.34
CA ALA A 124 -5.08 -12.83 5.40
C ALA A 124 -5.67 -12.60 6.81
N LEU A 125 -6.45 -11.53 6.99
CA LEU A 125 -7.17 -11.27 8.23
C LEU A 125 -8.19 -12.38 8.54
N THR A 126 -8.87 -12.90 7.51
CA THR A 126 -9.79 -14.03 7.67
C THR A 126 -9.06 -15.27 8.18
N ASP A 127 -7.90 -15.61 7.61
CA ASP A 127 -7.12 -16.77 7.99
C ASP A 127 -6.51 -16.63 9.40
N ALA A 128 -6.02 -15.44 9.74
CA ALA A 128 -5.56 -15.11 11.09
C ALA A 128 -6.69 -15.24 12.13
N ALA A 129 -7.90 -14.80 11.78
CA ALA A 129 -9.06 -14.92 12.64
C ALA A 129 -9.52 -16.38 12.82
N ARG A 130 -9.53 -17.18 11.74
CA ARG A 130 -9.87 -18.61 11.79
C ARG A 130 -8.88 -19.43 12.61
N SER A 131 -7.59 -19.08 12.55
CA SER A 131 -6.54 -19.72 13.35
C SER A 131 -6.49 -19.22 14.80
N GLY A 132 -7.22 -18.15 15.13
CA GLY A 132 -7.23 -17.54 16.45
C GLY A 132 -5.97 -16.73 16.78
N ASP A 133 -5.12 -16.44 15.78
CA ASP A 133 -3.92 -15.62 15.95
C ASP A 133 -4.31 -14.14 16.11
N ARG A 134 -4.37 -13.68 17.36
CA ARG A 134 -4.80 -12.32 17.69
C ARG A 134 -3.76 -11.26 17.30
N ALA A 135 -2.47 -11.60 17.33
CA ALA A 135 -1.43 -10.66 16.95
C ALA A 135 -1.49 -10.40 15.44
N GLN A 136 -1.61 -11.47 14.66
CA GLN A 136 -1.76 -11.37 13.22
C GLN A 136 -3.08 -10.70 12.83
N GLN A 137 -4.19 -10.95 13.53
CA GLN A 137 -5.45 -10.22 13.32
C GLN A 137 -5.29 -8.69 13.48
N GLN A 138 -4.56 -8.25 14.52
CA GLN A 138 -4.31 -6.83 14.73
C GLN A 138 -3.41 -6.23 13.64
N GLU A 139 -2.38 -6.97 13.24
CA GLU A 139 -1.48 -6.57 12.16
C GLU A 139 -2.22 -6.41 10.83
N GLU A 140 -2.97 -7.43 10.40
CA GLU A 140 -3.70 -7.40 9.13
C GLU A 140 -4.83 -6.36 9.14
N PHE A 141 -5.53 -6.18 10.26
CA PHE A 141 -6.51 -5.10 10.37
C PHE A 141 -5.85 -3.71 10.29
N GLY A 142 -4.66 -3.53 10.89
CA GLY A 142 -3.87 -2.31 10.74
C GLY A 142 -3.51 -2.02 9.28
N LYS A 143 -3.00 -3.02 8.55
CA LYS A 143 -2.72 -2.92 7.11
C LYS A 143 -3.97 -2.57 6.30
N MET A 144 -5.13 -3.09 6.69
CA MET A 144 -6.40 -2.78 6.04
C MET A 144 -6.75 -1.29 6.17
N ILE A 145 -6.57 -0.70 7.36
CA ILE A 145 -6.79 0.73 7.59
C ILE A 145 -5.79 1.59 6.81
N GLU A 146 -4.53 1.17 6.75
CA GLU A 146 -3.49 1.85 5.94
C GLU A 146 -3.82 1.81 4.44
N ALA A 147 -4.26 0.66 3.93
CA ALA A 147 -4.68 0.53 2.53
C ALA A 147 -5.89 1.43 2.21
N CYS A 148 -6.86 1.54 3.13
CA CYS A 148 -7.98 2.48 2.98
C CYS A 148 -7.51 3.93 2.84
N SER A 149 -6.63 4.40 3.73
CA SER A 149 -6.18 5.79 3.71
C SER A 149 -5.26 6.09 2.53
N ALA A 150 -4.37 5.16 2.16
CA ALA A 150 -3.48 5.30 1.01
C ALA A 150 -4.27 5.43 -0.30
N CYS A 151 -5.24 4.55 -0.54
CA CYS A 151 -6.08 4.59 -1.73
C CYS A 151 -6.92 5.87 -1.78
N HIS A 152 -7.48 6.29 -0.64
CA HIS A 152 -8.26 7.53 -0.59
C HIS A 152 -7.40 8.78 -0.84
N ALA A 153 -6.17 8.82 -0.32
CA ALA A 153 -5.25 9.92 -0.52
C ALA A 153 -4.80 10.06 -1.98
N GLU A 154 -4.75 8.95 -2.71
CA GLU A 154 -4.32 8.95 -4.11
C GLU A 154 -5.47 9.10 -5.10
N TYR A 155 -6.62 8.46 -4.86
CA TYR A 155 -7.67 8.29 -5.88
C TYR A 155 -9.04 8.86 -5.51
N ALA A 156 -9.20 9.45 -4.32
CA ALA A 156 -10.50 9.93 -3.83
C ALA A 156 -10.43 11.30 -3.12
N THR A 157 -9.46 12.15 -3.49
CA THR A 157 -9.31 13.49 -2.89
C THR A 157 -10.47 14.45 -3.21
N ASP A 158 -11.25 14.17 -4.26
CA ASP A 158 -12.53 14.85 -4.54
C ASP A 158 -13.59 14.61 -3.46
N ARG A 159 -13.53 13.44 -2.79
CA ARG A 159 -14.41 13.05 -1.69
C ARG A 159 -13.81 13.29 -0.30
N PHE A 160 -12.49 13.20 -0.20
CA PHE A 160 -11.72 13.32 1.04
C PHE A 160 -10.66 14.43 0.91
N PRO A 161 -11.07 15.72 0.87
CA PRO A 161 -10.17 16.83 0.53
C PRO A 161 -9.00 17.00 1.51
N LYS A 162 -9.14 16.54 2.76
CA LYS A 162 -8.09 16.60 3.79
C LYS A 162 -6.84 15.78 3.47
N PHE A 163 -6.89 14.86 2.51
CA PHE A 163 -5.70 14.15 2.05
C PHE A 163 -4.92 14.91 0.96
N ALA A 164 -5.50 15.97 0.39
CA ALA A 164 -4.85 16.83 -0.60
C ALA A 164 -4.30 18.14 0.01
N GLU A 165 -4.44 18.31 1.33
CA GLU A 165 -3.97 19.47 2.11
C GLU A 165 -2.52 19.34 2.54
#